data_AF-A0A926I8A2-F1
#
_entry.id   AF-A0A926I8A2-F1
#
_cell.length_a   1.000
_cell.length_b   1.000
_cell.length_c   1.000
_cell.angle_alpha   90.00
_cell.angle_beta   90.00
_cell.angle_gamma   90.00
#
_symmetry.space_group_name_H-M   'P 1'
#
loop_
_entity.id
_entity.type
_entity.pdbx_description
1 polymer ?
#
loop_
_entity_poly.entity_id
_entity_poly.type
_entity_poly.pdbx_seq_one_letter_code
_entity_poly.pdbx_strand_id
1 'polypeptide(L)'
;MKILFITMDWMKYYVGEGDEEKEVPPCGYNFQYTNGYYYGYGRGIDEIKIEELEGVTVDDNKVENVLVVWLAPNRNGETCIVGWYKDATIYRQAITEFTLDSERFERTYSIVAPARGSLLLPMEERNYIVEGVDVPVEYHMEREQLAQIRAYIHNYAGDCMNLVLTEKELNGVLSINMDYERYFYKADEFLAKDAYAKAIRCFNKAIAEEPTETLGYECKASILLSLKMYDEALELYNKVVGLDEDNDLAYYCLGLISGLKQEYEKALPYFDRYLNHRPEDHHVRAERAYTYFIKGDSEKAEKDIKLAYEKEKHNPVVKEIYKRIVQK
;
A
#
# COMPACT_ATOMS: atom_id res chain seq x y z
N MET A 1 21.05 -4.16 -9.09
CA MET A 1 20.25 -3.57 -8.00
C MET A 1 20.97 -3.84 -6.68
N LYS A 2 21.36 -2.77 -5.98
CA LYS A 2 22.04 -2.83 -4.66
C LYS A 2 21.08 -3.42 -3.62
N ILE A 3 21.59 -4.14 -2.63
CA ILE A 3 20.78 -4.63 -1.51
C ILE A 3 21.39 -4.13 -0.22
N LEU A 4 20.55 -3.61 0.66
CA LEU A 4 20.88 -3.23 2.03
C LEU A 4 20.05 -4.07 2.98
N PHE A 5 20.67 -4.75 3.93
CA PHE A 5 19.96 -5.49 4.97
C PHE A 5 19.92 -4.64 6.24
N ILE A 6 18.77 -4.60 6.91
CA ILE A 6 18.61 -3.82 8.13
C ILE A 6 17.85 -4.64 9.15
N THR A 7 18.48 -4.89 10.30
CA THR A 7 17.81 -5.48 11.44
C THR A 7 16.96 -4.42 12.15
N MET A 8 15.67 -4.72 12.33
CA MET A 8 14.73 -3.88 13.06
C MET A 8 14.72 -4.23 14.55
N ASP A 9 14.64 -3.20 15.39
CA ASP A 9 14.13 -3.31 16.77
C ASP A 9 12.59 -3.16 16.78
N TRP A 10 11.96 -3.38 17.94
CA TRP A 10 10.52 -3.20 18.17
C TRP A 10 9.93 -1.87 17.69
N MET A 11 8.67 -1.86 17.25
CA MET A 11 7.94 -0.66 16.80
C MET A 11 6.48 -0.64 17.26
N LYS A 12 5.89 0.56 17.31
CA LYS A 12 4.47 0.80 17.68
C LYS A 12 3.43 -0.02 16.88
N TYR A 13 3.76 -0.39 15.64
CA TYR A 13 2.90 -1.24 14.76
C TYR A 13 3.53 -2.62 14.46
N TYR A 14 4.66 -2.94 15.10
CA TYR A 14 5.32 -4.23 15.02
C TYR A 14 4.97 -5.05 16.26
N VAL A 15 4.10 -6.05 16.10
CA VAL A 15 3.85 -7.05 17.14
C VAL A 15 4.89 -8.17 16.99
N GLY A 16 6.11 -7.93 17.46
CA GLY A 16 7.09 -8.98 17.72
C GLY A 16 6.94 -9.52 19.14
N GLU A 17 7.27 -10.79 19.36
CA GLU A 17 7.24 -11.37 20.70
C GLU A 17 8.47 -10.93 21.52
N GLY A 18 8.24 -10.47 22.75
CA GLY A 18 9.31 -10.26 23.76
C GLY A 18 9.57 -8.82 24.21
N ASP A 19 8.89 -7.81 23.65
CA ASP A 19 9.10 -6.42 24.03
C ASP A 19 7.90 -5.86 24.81
N GLU A 20 8.13 -5.50 26.07
CA GLU A 20 7.28 -4.56 26.80
C GLU A 20 7.25 -3.23 26.03
N GLU A 21 6.15 -2.46 26.11
CA GLU A 21 6.03 -1.13 25.49
C GLU A 21 7.25 -0.26 25.88
N LYS A 22 8.23 -0.16 24.99
CA LYS A 22 9.37 0.75 25.14
C LYS A 22 8.94 2.12 24.61
N GLU A 23 9.29 3.19 25.33
CA GLU A 23 9.13 4.56 24.82
C GLU A 23 9.82 4.67 23.46
N VAL A 24 9.01 4.84 22.41
CA VAL A 24 9.51 5.02 21.03
C VAL A 24 10.05 6.45 20.95
N PRO A 25 11.34 6.66 20.66
CA PRO A 25 11.82 8.00 20.37
C PRO A 25 11.05 8.54 19.15
N PRO A 26 10.79 9.86 19.07
CA PRO A 26 9.90 10.46 18.07
C PRO A 26 10.27 10.17 16.59
N CYS A 27 11.46 9.60 16.33
CA CYS A 27 12.03 9.29 15.02
C CYS A 27 11.90 7.82 14.54
N GLY A 28 11.19 6.93 15.23
CA GLY A 28 11.28 5.48 15.02
C GLY A 28 10.14 4.75 14.28
N TYR A 29 9.65 5.24 13.13
CA TYR A 29 8.53 4.58 12.42
C TYR A 29 8.93 4.02 11.04
N ASN A 30 9.48 2.81 11.00
CA ASN A 30 9.61 2.08 9.73
C ASN A 30 8.23 1.64 9.26
N PHE A 31 8.02 1.64 7.95
CA PHE A 31 6.78 1.24 7.27
C PHE A 31 5.58 2.14 7.58
N GLN A 32 5.82 3.35 8.09
CA GLN A 32 4.80 4.38 8.12
C GLN A 32 4.57 4.92 6.72
N TYR A 33 3.38 4.68 6.18
CA TYR A 33 3.00 5.24 4.89
C TYR A 33 2.72 6.73 5.02
N THR A 34 3.28 7.55 4.14
CA THR A 34 2.88 8.95 3.97
C THR A 34 3.15 9.42 2.53
N ASN A 35 2.14 10.03 1.90
CA ASN A 35 2.23 10.64 0.57
C ASN A 35 2.81 9.72 -0.53
N GLY A 36 2.51 8.42 -0.47
CA GLY A 36 2.98 7.45 -1.48
C GLY A 36 4.33 6.82 -1.17
N TYR A 37 4.92 7.13 -0.02
CA TYR A 37 6.23 6.63 0.38
C TYR A 37 6.19 5.95 1.74
N TYR A 38 7.09 4.99 1.93
CA TYR A 38 7.52 4.50 3.22
C TYR A 38 8.84 5.13 3.61
N TYR A 39 8.98 5.38 4.90
CA TYR A 39 10.15 5.97 5.50
C TYR A 39 10.74 4.96 6.48
N GLY A 40 12.06 4.93 6.55
CA GLY A 40 12.79 4.02 7.41
C GLY A 40 13.99 4.69 8.09
N TYR A 41 14.38 4.08 9.18
CA TYR A 41 15.49 4.46 10.04
C TYR A 41 16.25 3.21 10.48
N GLY A 42 17.59 3.25 10.36
CA GLY A 42 18.49 2.21 10.84
C GLY A 42 18.88 2.46 12.30
N ARG A 43 19.05 1.40 13.10
CA ARG A 43 19.31 1.51 14.55
C ARG A 43 20.61 2.28 14.85
N GLY A 44 20.51 3.33 15.68
CA GLY A 44 21.64 3.85 16.46
C GLY A 44 22.70 4.68 15.72
N ILE A 45 22.44 5.16 14.50
CA ILE A 45 23.41 5.95 13.76
C ILE A 45 22.71 7.13 13.08
N ASP A 46 23.17 8.34 13.36
CA ASP A 46 22.83 9.54 12.57
C ASP A 46 23.35 9.42 11.12
N GLU A 47 24.16 8.39 10.84
CA GLU A 47 24.85 8.13 9.58
C GLU A 47 24.74 6.65 9.11
N ILE A 48 24.19 6.37 7.92
CA ILE A 48 24.31 5.07 7.25
C ILE A 48 25.59 5.05 6.41
N LYS A 49 26.44 4.04 6.62
CA LYS A 49 27.68 3.81 5.85
C LYS A 49 27.40 3.28 4.44
N ILE A 50 26.86 4.14 3.59
CA ILE A 50 26.48 3.76 2.23
C ILE A 50 27.68 3.43 1.33
N GLU A 51 28.90 3.80 1.70
CA GLU A 51 30.15 3.49 0.96
C GLU A 51 30.45 1.99 0.87
N GLU A 52 29.81 1.17 1.70
CA GLU A 52 29.94 -0.29 1.65
C GLU A 52 29.08 -0.91 0.52
N LEU A 53 28.18 -0.12 -0.08
CA LEU A 53 27.43 -0.53 -1.27
C LEU A 53 28.29 -0.42 -2.52
N GLU A 54 28.16 -1.43 -3.39
CA GLU A 54 28.91 -1.53 -4.64
C GLU A 54 28.84 -0.23 -5.47
N GLY A 55 29.99 0.40 -5.70
CA GLY A 55 30.11 1.61 -6.51
C GLY A 55 29.63 2.89 -5.83
N VAL A 56 29.55 2.91 -4.49
CA VAL A 56 29.34 4.12 -3.69
C VAL A 56 30.67 4.54 -3.06
N THR A 57 30.91 5.84 -2.98
CA THR A 57 32.12 6.45 -2.43
C THR A 57 31.82 7.20 -1.14
N VAL A 58 32.87 7.56 -0.40
CA VAL A 58 32.75 8.37 0.83
C VAL A 58 32.19 9.78 0.56
N ASP A 59 32.31 10.27 -0.69
CA ASP A 59 31.80 11.58 -1.10
C ASP A 59 30.30 11.56 -1.44
N ASP A 60 29.71 10.38 -1.61
CA ASP A 60 28.29 10.23 -1.88
C ASP A 60 27.47 10.47 -0.61
N ASN A 61 26.49 11.37 -0.69
CA ASN A 61 25.57 11.67 0.41
C ASN A 61 24.27 10.86 0.37
N LYS A 62 24.00 10.17 -0.75
CA LYS A 62 22.87 9.27 -0.91
C LYS A 62 23.12 8.22 -1.98
N VAL A 63 22.30 7.18 -1.98
CA VAL A 63 22.29 6.14 -3.00
C VAL A 63 20.84 5.77 -3.34
N GLU A 64 20.56 5.63 -4.63
CA GLU A 64 19.23 5.30 -5.16
C GLU A 64 19.19 3.88 -5.72
N ASN A 65 17.99 3.38 -6.01
CA ASN A 65 17.74 2.04 -6.56
C ASN A 65 18.30 0.91 -5.67
N VAL A 66 18.08 1.07 -4.36
CA VAL A 66 18.45 0.08 -3.34
C VAL A 66 17.23 -0.76 -2.97
N LEU A 67 17.39 -2.07 -2.94
CA LEU A 67 16.44 -2.96 -2.27
C LEU A 67 16.83 -3.02 -0.80
N VAL A 68 16.04 -2.43 0.09
CA VAL A 68 16.24 -2.58 1.54
C VAL A 68 15.47 -3.80 1.99
N VAL A 69 16.12 -4.74 2.66
CA VAL A 69 15.48 -5.92 3.23
C VAL A 69 15.51 -5.80 4.74
N TRP A 70 14.33 -5.76 5.32
CA TRP A 70 14.14 -5.62 6.75
C TRP A 70 14.13 -7.00 7.40
N LEU A 71 14.95 -7.15 8.44
CA LEU A 71 15.15 -8.39 9.18
C LEU A 71 14.71 -8.20 10.62
N ALA A 72 14.09 -9.21 11.23
CA ALA A 72 13.81 -9.21 12.67
C ALA A 72 13.70 -10.65 13.18
N PRO A 73 13.89 -10.90 14.49
CA PRO A 73 13.69 -12.23 15.06
C PRO A 73 12.22 -12.67 14.94
N ASN A 74 12.01 -13.94 14.59
CA ASN A 74 10.71 -14.61 14.64
C ASN A 74 10.42 -15.16 16.06
N ARG A 75 9.29 -15.85 16.24
CA ARG A 75 8.88 -16.45 17.54
C ARG A 75 9.85 -17.50 18.09
N ASN A 76 10.66 -18.10 17.24
CA ASN A 76 11.68 -19.08 17.63
C ASN A 76 13.03 -18.42 17.93
N GLY A 77 13.13 -17.09 17.84
CA GLY A 77 14.38 -16.34 17.98
C GLY A 77 15.27 -16.34 16.74
N GLU A 78 14.77 -16.80 15.59
CA GLU A 78 15.52 -16.87 14.33
C GLU A 78 15.35 -15.57 13.54
N THR A 79 16.44 -15.02 13.01
CA THR A 79 16.39 -13.84 12.14
C THR A 79 15.67 -14.17 10.84
N CYS A 80 14.59 -13.46 10.54
CA CYS A 80 13.78 -13.67 9.35
C CYS A 80 13.57 -12.36 8.57
N ILE A 81 13.22 -12.47 7.29
CA ILE A 81 12.74 -11.32 6.52
C ILE A 81 11.37 -10.92 7.03
N VAL A 82 11.20 -9.65 7.39
CA VAL A 82 9.93 -9.09 7.84
C VAL A 82 9.34 -8.11 6.84
N GLY A 83 10.08 -7.70 5.83
CA GLY A 83 9.61 -6.81 4.79
C GLY A 83 10.74 -6.29 3.93
N TRP A 84 10.41 -5.45 2.96
CA TRP A 84 11.41 -4.80 2.12
C TRP A 84 10.92 -3.46 1.61
N TYR A 85 11.86 -2.62 1.24
CA TYR A 85 11.63 -1.46 0.38
C TYR A 85 12.29 -1.66 -0.97
N LYS A 86 11.51 -1.50 -2.03
CA LYS A 86 12.03 -1.56 -3.39
C LYS A 86 12.26 -0.14 -3.91
N ASP A 87 13.28 0.00 -4.74
CA ASP A 87 13.66 1.27 -5.39
C ASP A 87 13.88 2.40 -4.35
N ALA A 88 14.44 2.04 -3.19
CA ALA A 88 14.68 2.96 -2.10
C ALA A 88 15.84 3.91 -2.39
N THR A 89 15.74 5.09 -1.78
CA THR A 89 16.82 6.04 -1.61
C THR A 89 17.31 5.99 -0.17
N ILE A 90 18.61 5.80 0.01
CA ILE A 90 19.29 5.78 1.31
C ILE A 90 20.14 7.02 1.41
N TYR A 91 19.96 7.78 2.47
CA TYR A 91 20.76 8.95 2.78
C TYR A 91 21.85 8.57 3.78
N ARG A 92 23.05 9.10 3.54
CA ARG A 92 24.17 8.98 4.47
C ARG A 92 23.76 9.58 5.80
N GLN A 93 23.35 10.85 5.83
CA GLN A 93 22.85 11.50 7.04
C GLN A 93 21.32 11.47 7.11
N ALA A 94 20.79 11.28 8.32
CA ALA A 94 19.36 11.33 8.54
C ALA A 94 18.79 12.72 8.17
N ILE A 95 17.65 12.70 7.49
CA ILE A 95 16.88 13.89 7.11
C ILE A 95 15.76 14.07 8.13
N THR A 96 15.64 15.27 8.68
CA THR A 96 14.48 15.67 9.49
C THR A 96 13.61 16.65 8.70
N GLU A 97 12.36 16.27 8.49
CA GLU A 97 11.34 17.08 7.84
C GLU A 97 10.22 17.44 8.82
N PHE A 98 9.68 18.64 8.68
CA PHE A 98 8.49 19.09 9.40
C PHE A 98 7.32 19.13 8.44
N THR A 99 6.30 18.29 8.67
CA THR A 99 5.06 18.35 7.91
C THR A 99 4.05 19.28 8.57
N LEU A 100 3.36 20.08 7.75
CA LEU A 100 2.27 20.97 8.14
C LEU A 100 0.91 20.27 7.96
N ASP A 101 0.80 19.01 8.39
CA ASP A 101 -0.48 18.34 8.58
C ASP A 101 -1.07 18.65 9.97
N SER A 102 -2.31 18.19 10.21
CA SER A 102 -3.16 18.60 11.36
C SER A 102 -2.55 18.39 12.74
N GLU A 103 -1.47 17.62 12.82
CA GLU A 103 -0.58 17.48 13.97
C GLU A 103 0.83 17.73 13.43
N ARG A 104 1.54 18.77 13.88
CA ARG A 104 2.92 19.03 13.45
C ARG A 104 3.76 17.76 13.67
N PHE A 105 4.07 17.04 12.61
CA PHE A 105 4.84 15.81 12.69
C PHE A 105 6.28 16.12 12.27
N GLU A 106 7.19 15.98 13.22
CA GLU A 106 8.62 15.91 12.93
C GLU A 106 8.93 14.47 12.53
N ARG A 107 9.41 14.28 11.30
CA ARG A 107 9.85 12.96 10.82
C ARG A 107 11.34 13.00 10.56
N THR A 108 12.07 12.12 11.22
CA THR A 108 13.47 11.83 10.90
C THR A 108 13.57 10.49 10.18
N TYR A 109 14.25 10.45 9.04
CA TYR A 109 14.44 9.23 8.25
C TYR A 109 15.79 9.24 7.55
N SER A 110 16.37 8.08 7.34
CA SER A 110 17.57 7.90 6.49
C SER A 110 17.26 7.07 5.25
N ILE A 111 16.04 6.52 5.17
CA ILE A 111 15.59 5.65 4.09
C ILE A 111 14.22 6.12 3.65
N VAL A 112 14.02 6.27 2.35
CA VAL A 112 12.71 6.53 1.76
C VAL A 112 12.52 5.65 0.54
N ALA A 113 11.32 5.11 0.36
CA ALA A 113 11.00 4.27 -0.78
C ALA A 113 9.56 4.47 -1.22
N PRO A 114 9.26 4.33 -2.53
CA PRO A 114 7.87 4.31 -2.97
C PRO A 114 7.13 3.16 -2.28
N ALA A 115 5.87 3.40 -1.91
CA ALA A 115 5.00 2.36 -1.38
C ALA A 115 4.83 1.21 -2.39
N ARG A 116 4.81 1.54 -3.68
CA ARG A 116 4.79 0.57 -4.77
C ARG A 116 6.04 -0.31 -4.72
N GLY A 117 5.85 -1.61 -4.50
CA GLY A 117 6.93 -2.58 -4.41
C GLY A 117 7.59 -2.70 -3.03
N SER A 118 7.12 -1.94 -2.04
CA SER A 118 7.60 -1.96 -0.66
C SER A 118 6.51 -2.57 0.24
N LEU A 119 6.89 -3.44 1.17
CA LEU A 119 5.93 -4.22 1.93
C LEU A 119 6.48 -4.62 3.30
N LEU A 120 5.65 -4.46 4.34
CA LEU A 120 5.82 -5.16 5.62
C LEU A 120 5.02 -6.47 5.56
N LEU A 121 5.68 -7.59 5.81
CA LEU A 121 5.05 -8.91 5.81
C LEU A 121 4.13 -9.08 7.03
N PRO A 122 2.93 -9.69 6.82
CA PRO A 122 2.14 -10.24 7.90
C PRO A 122 2.97 -11.19 8.76
N MET A 123 2.72 -11.22 10.08
CA MET A 123 3.54 -11.96 11.03
C MET A 123 3.70 -13.44 10.66
N GLU A 124 2.61 -14.07 10.21
CA GLU A 124 2.55 -15.47 9.80
C GLU A 124 3.25 -15.80 8.47
N GLU A 125 3.72 -14.79 7.74
CA GLU A 125 4.44 -14.95 6.48
C GLU A 125 5.95 -14.66 6.60
N ARG A 126 6.41 -14.27 7.80
CA ARG A 126 7.82 -14.02 8.15
C ARG A 126 8.58 -15.33 8.39
N ASN A 127 8.54 -16.20 7.36
CA ASN A 127 9.04 -17.57 7.45
C ASN A 127 10.38 -17.76 6.74
N TYR A 128 10.84 -16.77 5.98
CA TYR A 128 12.14 -16.83 5.33
C TYR A 128 13.23 -16.52 6.35
N ILE A 129 13.88 -17.57 6.85
CA ILE A 129 14.99 -17.47 7.79
C ILE A 129 16.26 -17.06 7.04
N VAL A 130 16.95 -16.07 7.57
CA VAL A 130 18.25 -15.61 7.06
C VAL A 130 19.32 -16.15 8.00
N GLU A 131 19.94 -17.26 7.59
CA GLU A 131 21.00 -17.92 8.35
C GLU A 131 22.30 -17.10 8.37
N GLY A 132 23.07 -17.23 9.45
CA GLY A 132 24.40 -16.61 9.60
C GLY A 132 24.38 -15.11 9.96
N VAL A 133 23.24 -14.60 10.42
CA VAL A 133 23.05 -13.19 10.78
C VAL A 133 22.97 -13.04 12.30
N ASP A 134 24.10 -12.81 12.96
CA ASP A 134 24.11 -12.67 14.43
C ASP A 134 23.74 -11.26 14.92
N VAL A 135 24.05 -10.17 14.22
CA VAL A 135 23.59 -8.77 14.50
C VAL A 135 24.05 -7.85 13.34
N PRO A 136 23.57 -6.58 13.22
CA PRO A 136 23.10 -6.02 11.94
C PRO A 136 24.01 -6.36 10.75
N VAL A 137 23.49 -7.17 9.83
CA VAL A 137 24.18 -7.44 8.56
C VAL A 137 24.04 -6.20 7.73
N GLU A 138 25.11 -5.43 7.68
CA GLU A 138 25.07 -4.19 6.94
C GLU A 138 25.42 -4.47 5.46
N TYR A 139 26.38 -5.35 5.11
CA TYR A 139 26.82 -5.41 3.69
C TYR A 139 27.25 -6.74 3.05
N HIS A 140 27.33 -7.87 3.76
CA HIS A 140 27.88 -9.09 3.14
C HIS A 140 27.06 -10.37 3.39
N MET A 141 26.37 -10.81 2.34
CA MET A 141 25.83 -12.17 2.22
C MET A 141 26.37 -12.85 0.97
N GLU A 142 26.46 -14.18 1.03
CA GLU A 142 26.94 -14.99 -0.09
C GLU A 142 26.07 -14.80 -1.34
N ARG A 143 26.69 -14.87 -2.52
CA ARG A 143 26.00 -14.64 -3.81
C ARG A 143 24.77 -15.54 -3.97
N GLU A 144 24.84 -16.77 -3.49
CA GLU A 144 23.74 -17.73 -3.54
C GLU A 144 22.59 -17.30 -2.62
N GLN A 145 22.87 -16.91 -1.37
CA GLN A 145 21.87 -16.41 -0.42
C GLN A 145 21.21 -15.12 -0.93
N LEU A 146 21.99 -14.21 -1.52
CA LEU A 146 21.46 -13.01 -2.18
C LEU A 146 20.53 -13.36 -3.35
N ALA A 147 20.87 -14.38 -4.16
CA ALA A 147 20.02 -14.82 -5.25
C ALA A 147 18.71 -15.44 -4.73
N GLN A 148 18.77 -16.24 -3.66
CA GLN A 148 17.58 -16.82 -3.02
C GLN A 148 16.67 -15.76 -2.42
N ILE A 149 17.23 -14.73 -1.76
CA ILE A 149 16.45 -13.62 -1.19
C ILE A 149 15.82 -12.78 -2.30
N ARG A 150 16.56 -12.48 -3.38
CA ARG A 150 15.98 -11.83 -4.56
C ARG A 150 14.86 -12.66 -5.14
N ALA A 151 15.03 -13.98 -5.25
CA ALA A 151 13.99 -14.88 -5.72
C ALA A 151 12.79 -14.90 -4.77
N TYR A 152 12.99 -14.92 -3.45
CA TYR A 152 11.91 -14.85 -2.47
C TYR A 152 11.13 -13.54 -2.57
N ILE A 153 11.81 -12.39 -2.60
CA ILE A 153 11.17 -11.07 -2.72
C ILE A 153 10.51 -10.92 -4.09
N HIS A 154 11.17 -11.34 -5.17
CA HIS A 154 10.61 -11.32 -6.52
C HIS A 154 9.44 -12.27 -6.65
N ASN A 155 9.47 -13.44 -6.03
CA ASN A 155 8.36 -14.39 -6.04
C ASN A 155 7.27 -13.95 -5.09
N TYR A 156 7.54 -13.21 -4.02
CA TYR A 156 6.48 -12.68 -3.17
C TYR A 156 5.82 -11.48 -3.84
N ALA A 157 6.61 -10.48 -4.28
CA ALA A 157 6.10 -9.33 -5.01
C ALA A 157 5.53 -9.73 -6.37
N GLY A 158 6.12 -10.73 -7.00
CA GLY A 158 5.62 -11.43 -8.19
C GLY A 158 4.40 -12.27 -7.86
N ASP A 159 4.30 -12.99 -6.75
CA ASP A 159 3.06 -13.69 -6.36
C ASP A 159 1.97 -12.69 -6.00
N CYS A 160 2.29 -11.44 -5.64
CA CYS A 160 1.34 -10.33 -5.52
C CYS A 160 0.99 -9.70 -6.89
N MET A 161 1.93 -9.64 -7.85
CA MET A 161 1.77 -8.99 -9.18
C MET A 161 1.38 -9.94 -10.33
N ASN A 162 2.01 -11.10 -10.43
CA ASN A 162 1.63 -12.28 -11.22
C ASN A 162 0.28 -12.86 -10.78
N LEU A 163 -0.45 -12.24 -9.86
CA LEU A 163 -1.91 -12.37 -9.80
C LEU A 163 -2.61 -11.70 -11.02
N VAL A 164 -1.88 -11.49 -12.11
CA VAL A 164 -2.34 -11.44 -13.50
C VAL A 164 -1.64 -12.61 -14.23
N LEU A 165 -1.91 -13.87 -13.83
CA LEU A 165 -1.30 -15.02 -14.54
C LEU A 165 -1.95 -15.14 -15.91
N THR A 166 -1.10 -15.26 -16.93
CA THR A 166 -1.52 -15.60 -18.29
C THR A 166 -2.20 -16.98 -18.30
N GLU A 167 -3.18 -17.19 -19.22
CA GLU A 167 -3.97 -18.43 -19.40
C GLU A 167 -3.15 -19.74 -19.32
N LYS A 168 -1.85 -19.68 -19.59
CA LYS A 168 -0.94 -20.82 -19.59
C LYS A 168 -0.60 -21.37 -18.20
N GLU A 169 -0.52 -20.51 -17.17
CA GLU A 169 -0.16 -20.92 -15.80
C GLU A 169 -1.38 -21.33 -14.97
N LEU A 170 -2.56 -20.82 -15.34
CA LEU A 170 -3.86 -21.22 -14.79
C LEU A 170 -4.16 -22.71 -15.00
N ASN A 171 -3.68 -23.28 -16.12
CA ASN A 171 -3.93 -24.67 -16.48
C ASN A 171 -2.95 -25.68 -15.84
N GLY A 172 -1.95 -25.23 -15.08
CA GLY A 172 -0.81 -26.05 -14.65
C GLY A 172 -0.85 -26.66 -13.24
N VAL A 173 -1.76 -26.21 -12.36
CA VAL A 173 -1.77 -26.63 -10.94
C VAL A 173 -3.16 -27.15 -10.54
N LEU A 174 -3.53 -28.30 -11.09
CA LEU A 174 -4.67 -29.07 -10.62
C LEU A 174 -4.27 -29.88 -9.38
N SER A 175 -4.68 -29.44 -8.20
CA SER A 175 -5.07 -30.39 -7.15
C SER A 175 -6.13 -29.76 -6.23
N ILE A 176 -7.31 -30.37 -6.26
CA ILE A 176 -8.63 -29.94 -5.77
C ILE A 176 -9.27 -28.87 -6.66
N ASN A 177 -10.15 -29.34 -7.56
CA ASN A 177 -11.05 -28.48 -8.33
C ASN A 177 -12.03 -27.82 -7.33
N MET A 178 -11.71 -26.60 -6.90
CA MET A 178 -12.60 -25.76 -6.08
C MET A 178 -13.27 -24.77 -7.02
N ASP A 179 -14.57 -24.56 -6.85
CA ASP A 179 -15.34 -23.59 -7.63
C ASP A 179 -15.08 -22.15 -7.17
N TYR A 180 -15.62 -21.19 -7.94
CA TYR A 180 -15.57 -19.76 -7.65
C TYR A 180 -15.98 -19.47 -6.21
N GLU A 181 -17.15 -19.95 -5.79
CA GLU A 181 -17.71 -19.67 -4.47
C GLU A 181 -16.75 -20.09 -3.36
N ARG A 182 -16.17 -21.28 -3.45
CA ARG A 182 -15.28 -21.77 -2.39
C ARG A 182 -13.96 -21.03 -2.34
N TYR A 183 -13.41 -20.57 -3.48
CA TYR A 183 -12.26 -19.68 -3.46
C TYR A 183 -12.62 -18.30 -2.92
N PHE A 184 -13.78 -17.77 -3.29
CA PHE A 184 -14.30 -16.48 -2.85
C PHE A 184 -14.50 -16.46 -1.33
N TYR A 185 -15.21 -17.43 -0.76
CA TYR A 185 -15.43 -17.52 0.69
C TYR A 185 -14.12 -17.68 1.47
N LYS A 186 -13.16 -18.41 0.91
CA LYS A 186 -11.83 -18.51 1.53
C LYS A 186 -11.07 -17.19 1.47
N ALA A 187 -11.22 -16.43 0.40
CA ALA A 187 -10.65 -15.10 0.28
C ALA A 187 -11.25 -14.14 1.33
N ASP A 188 -12.58 -14.18 1.51
CA ASP A 188 -13.31 -13.41 2.51
C ASP A 188 -12.88 -13.77 3.94
N GLU A 189 -12.69 -15.06 4.24
CA GLU A 189 -12.16 -15.50 5.54
C GLU A 189 -10.76 -14.94 5.82
N PHE A 190 -9.90 -14.89 4.80
CA PHE A 190 -8.58 -14.28 4.93
C PHE A 190 -8.66 -12.76 5.06
N LEU A 191 -9.59 -12.12 4.35
CA LEU A 191 -9.82 -10.69 4.44
C LEU A 191 -10.27 -10.28 5.85
N ALA A 192 -11.17 -11.05 6.46
CA ALA A 192 -11.63 -10.85 7.84
C ALA A 192 -10.51 -10.99 8.90
N LYS A 193 -9.36 -11.57 8.51
CA LYS A 193 -8.16 -11.73 9.34
C LYS A 193 -7.02 -10.77 8.94
N ASP A 194 -7.31 -9.78 8.09
CA ASP A 194 -6.33 -8.86 7.49
C ASP A 194 -5.18 -9.56 6.73
N ALA A 195 -5.37 -10.83 6.35
CA ALA A 195 -4.39 -11.61 5.60
C ALA A 195 -4.50 -11.30 4.10
N TYR A 196 -4.22 -10.05 3.73
CA TYR A 196 -4.47 -9.50 2.39
C TYR A 196 -3.80 -10.30 1.26
N ALA A 197 -2.55 -10.76 1.43
CA ALA A 197 -1.87 -11.55 0.40
C ALA A 197 -2.59 -12.87 0.10
N LYS A 198 -3.08 -13.57 1.14
CA LYS A 198 -3.85 -14.81 0.99
C LYS A 198 -5.23 -14.55 0.41
N ALA A 199 -5.87 -13.46 0.82
CA ALA A 199 -7.16 -13.03 0.26
C ALA A 199 -7.04 -12.76 -1.25
N ILE A 200 -6.07 -11.94 -1.68
CA ILE A 200 -5.83 -11.65 -3.10
C ILE A 200 -5.51 -12.95 -3.87
N ARG A 201 -4.71 -13.87 -3.32
CA ARG A 201 -4.45 -15.17 -3.95
C ARG A 201 -5.72 -16.00 -4.14
N CYS A 202 -6.63 -15.99 -3.17
CA CYS A 202 -7.89 -16.71 -3.28
C CYS A 202 -8.85 -16.02 -4.26
N PHE A 203 -8.98 -14.69 -4.23
CA PHE A 203 -9.79 -13.96 -5.22
C PHE A 203 -9.32 -14.18 -6.65
N ASN A 204 -8.02 -14.29 -6.87
CA ASN A 204 -7.47 -14.62 -8.17
C ASN A 204 -7.86 -15.99 -8.68
N LYS A 205 -7.90 -16.98 -7.79
CA LYS A 205 -8.38 -18.31 -8.14
C LYS A 205 -9.89 -18.28 -8.38
N ALA A 206 -10.66 -17.49 -7.62
CA ALA A 206 -12.07 -17.28 -7.91
C ALA A 206 -12.26 -16.67 -9.31
N ILE A 207 -11.60 -15.54 -9.60
CA ILE A 207 -11.59 -14.86 -10.91
C ILE A 207 -11.19 -15.80 -12.05
N ALA A 208 -10.25 -16.72 -11.81
CA ALA A 208 -9.83 -17.70 -12.80
C ALA A 208 -10.94 -18.69 -13.18
N GLU A 209 -11.70 -19.16 -12.20
CA GLU A 209 -12.80 -20.09 -12.42
C GLU A 209 -13.99 -19.39 -13.09
N GLU A 210 -14.30 -18.15 -12.68
CA GLU A 210 -15.39 -17.35 -13.25
C GLU A 210 -14.92 -15.93 -13.63
N PRO A 211 -14.27 -15.77 -14.80
CA PRO A 211 -13.66 -14.50 -15.21
C PRO A 211 -14.66 -13.40 -15.62
N THR A 212 -15.95 -13.73 -15.69
CA THR A 212 -17.03 -12.78 -15.94
C THR A 212 -17.73 -12.32 -14.67
N GLU A 213 -17.52 -13.01 -13.55
CA GLU A 213 -18.08 -12.63 -12.26
C GLU A 213 -17.28 -11.46 -11.67
N THR A 214 -17.96 -10.36 -11.33
CA THR A 214 -17.30 -9.09 -10.99
C THR A 214 -16.84 -9.03 -9.55
N LEU A 215 -17.53 -9.72 -8.64
CA LEU A 215 -17.33 -9.54 -7.20
C LEU A 215 -15.89 -9.89 -6.76
N GLY A 216 -15.27 -10.91 -7.36
CA GLY A 216 -13.87 -11.25 -7.11
C GLY A 216 -12.91 -10.12 -7.51
N TYR A 217 -13.17 -9.43 -8.62
CA TYR A 217 -12.40 -8.26 -9.05
C TYR A 217 -12.61 -7.08 -8.10
N GLU A 218 -13.86 -6.81 -7.68
CA GLU A 218 -14.20 -5.71 -6.76
C GLU A 218 -13.53 -5.86 -5.40
N CYS A 219 -13.58 -7.06 -4.80
CA CYS A 219 -12.93 -7.33 -3.52
C CYS A 219 -11.42 -7.20 -3.63
N LYS A 220 -10.80 -7.74 -4.69
CA LYS A 220 -9.36 -7.58 -4.94
C LYS A 220 -8.99 -6.11 -5.12
N ALA A 221 -9.75 -5.35 -5.91
CA ALA A 221 -9.51 -3.93 -6.15
C ALA A 221 -9.63 -3.11 -4.86
N SER A 222 -10.59 -3.43 -4.00
CA SER A 222 -10.78 -2.79 -2.70
C SER A 222 -9.59 -3.00 -1.77
N ILE A 223 -9.01 -4.20 -1.75
CA ILE A 223 -7.77 -4.49 -1.01
C ILE A 223 -6.60 -3.70 -1.59
N LEU A 224 -6.45 -3.66 -2.92
CA LEU A 224 -5.37 -2.88 -3.54
C LEU A 224 -5.53 -1.38 -3.26
N LEU A 225 -6.76 -0.88 -3.23
CA LEU A 225 -7.08 0.49 -2.85
C LEU A 225 -6.71 0.79 -1.39
N SER A 226 -7.01 -0.12 -0.45
CA SER A 226 -6.62 0.05 0.97
C SER A 226 -5.10 0.01 1.15
N LEU A 227 -4.42 -0.79 0.33
CA LEU A 227 -2.96 -0.83 0.20
C LEU A 227 -2.39 0.33 -0.65
N LYS A 228 -3.25 1.22 -1.16
CA LYS A 228 -2.91 2.41 -1.95
C LYS A 228 -2.16 2.11 -3.26
N MET A 229 -2.33 0.89 -3.76
CA MET A 229 -1.91 0.44 -5.09
C MET A 229 -2.95 0.92 -6.11
N TYR A 230 -2.97 2.23 -6.34
CA TYR A 230 -4.03 2.92 -7.08
C TYR A 230 -4.10 2.54 -8.56
N ASP A 231 -2.96 2.32 -9.21
CA ASP A 231 -2.93 1.96 -10.64
C ASP A 231 -3.54 0.58 -10.86
N GLU A 232 -3.14 -0.38 -10.01
CA GLU A 232 -3.62 -1.76 -10.08
C GLU A 232 -5.10 -1.86 -9.66
N ALA A 233 -5.53 -1.10 -8.65
CA ALA A 233 -6.94 -1.00 -8.28
C ALA A 233 -7.78 -0.40 -9.44
N LEU A 234 -7.26 0.63 -10.12
CA LEU A 234 -7.93 1.27 -11.25
C LEU A 234 -8.07 0.31 -12.43
N GLU A 235 -7.07 -0.52 -12.73
CA GLU A 235 -7.18 -1.55 -13.76
C GLU A 235 -8.31 -2.55 -13.46
N LEU A 236 -8.40 -3.01 -12.21
CA LEU A 236 -9.44 -3.96 -11.81
C LEU A 236 -10.84 -3.33 -11.80
N TYR A 237 -11.01 -2.10 -11.30
CA TYR A 237 -12.32 -1.45 -11.36
C TYR A 237 -12.74 -1.10 -12.80
N ASN A 238 -11.80 -0.79 -13.69
CA ASN A 238 -12.12 -0.66 -15.12
C ASN A 238 -12.53 -2.01 -15.73
N LYS A 239 -11.92 -3.12 -15.29
CA LYS A 239 -12.36 -4.46 -15.69
C LYS A 239 -13.77 -4.76 -15.20
N VAL A 240 -14.12 -4.38 -13.97
CA VAL A 240 -15.49 -4.48 -13.43
C VAL A 240 -16.46 -3.70 -14.29
N VAL A 241 -16.21 -2.41 -14.56
CA VAL A 241 -17.08 -1.59 -15.44
C VAL A 241 -17.18 -2.15 -16.86
N GLY A 242 -16.14 -2.82 -17.36
CA GLY A 242 -16.17 -3.49 -18.67
C GLY A 242 -16.97 -4.79 -18.69
N LEU A 243 -17.23 -5.41 -17.54
CA LEU A 243 -18.05 -6.63 -17.39
C LEU A 243 -19.49 -6.29 -16.96
N ASP A 244 -19.65 -5.29 -16.10
CA ASP A 244 -20.90 -4.76 -15.57
C ASP A 244 -20.88 -3.22 -15.64
N GLU A 245 -21.51 -2.69 -16.69
CA GLU A 245 -21.56 -1.24 -16.97
C GLU A 245 -22.48 -0.46 -16.03
N ASP A 246 -23.22 -1.15 -15.16
CA ASP A 246 -24.14 -0.55 -14.18
C ASP A 246 -23.61 -0.70 -12.74
N ASN A 247 -22.36 -1.13 -12.57
CA ASN A 247 -21.73 -1.29 -11.27
C ASN A 247 -21.43 0.06 -10.59
N ASP A 248 -22.37 0.53 -9.77
CA ASP A 248 -22.24 1.78 -9.03
C ASP A 248 -20.95 1.83 -8.19
N LEU A 249 -20.63 0.75 -7.45
CA LEU A 249 -19.45 0.71 -6.58
C LEU A 249 -18.16 0.96 -7.37
N ALA A 250 -18.00 0.32 -8.53
CA ALA A 250 -16.84 0.49 -9.37
C ALA A 250 -16.69 1.93 -9.87
N TYR A 251 -17.77 2.59 -10.29
CA TYR A 251 -17.72 4.00 -10.68
C TYR A 251 -17.35 4.91 -9.51
N TYR A 252 -17.91 4.69 -8.32
CA TYR A 252 -17.52 5.44 -7.13
C TYR A 252 -16.01 5.28 -6.85
N CYS A 253 -15.50 4.04 -6.86
CA CYS A 253 -14.09 3.77 -6.61
C CYS A 253 -13.17 4.34 -7.70
N LEU A 254 -13.55 4.31 -8.97
CA LEU A 254 -12.79 4.95 -10.06
C LEU A 254 -12.73 6.47 -9.89
N GLY A 255 -13.82 7.10 -9.47
CA GLY A 255 -13.87 8.52 -9.13
C GLY A 255 -12.94 8.86 -7.96
N LEU A 256 -13.04 8.09 -6.88
CA LEU A 256 -12.21 8.23 -5.68
C LEU A 256 -10.71 8.07 -6.00
N ILE A 257 -10.33 6.99 -6.70
CA ILE A 257 -8.95 6.72 -7.08
C ILE A 257 -8.40 7.83 -7.97
N SER A 258 -9.18 8.27 -8.96
CA SER A 258 -8.77 9.38 -9.85
C SER A 258 -8.56 10.67 -9.05
N GLY A 259 -9.43 10.96 -8.07
CA GLY A 259 -9.26 12.10 -7.16
C GLY A 259 -8.00 12.00 -6.29
N LEU A 260 -7.72 10.82 -5.72
CA LEU A 260 -6.50 10.55 -4.94
C LEU A 260 -5.22 10.71 -5.78
N LYS A 261 -5.29 10.38 -7.07
CA LYS A 261 -4.22 10.61 -8.05
C LYS A 261 -4.15 12.05 -8.59
N GLN A 262 -5.02 12.95 -8.12
CA GLN A 262 -5.16 14.33 -8.60
C GLN A 262 -5.55 14.44 -10.08
N GLU A 263 -6.13 13.37 -10.64
CA GLU A 263 -6.67 13.31 -12.00
C GLU A 263 -8.15 13.77 -11.99
N TYR A 264 -8.39 14.99 -11.49
CA TYR A 264 -9.73 15.50 -11.18
C TYR A 264 -10.66 15.56 -12.40
N GLU A 265 -10.13 15.82 -13.60
CA GLU A 265 -10.83 15.76 -14.87
C GLU A 265 -11.47 14.39 -15.13
N LYS A 266 -10.78 13.31 -14.73
CA LYS A 266 -11.26 11.94 -14.91
C LYS A 266 -12.19 11.51 -13.79
N ALA A 267 -12.01 12.05 -12.58
CA ALA A 267 -12.85 11.72 -11.43
C ALA A 267 -14.32 12.16 -11.62
N LEU A 268 -14.53 13.36 -12.17
CA LEU A 268 -15.86 13.96 -12.29
C LEU A 268 -16.87 13.10 -13.09
N PRO A 269 -16.56 12.61 -14.31
CA PRO A 269 -17.47 11.73 -15.05
C PRO A 269 -17.87 10.46 -14.28
N TYR A 270 -16.97 9.90 -13.47
CA TYR A 270 -17.27 8.72 -12.67
C TYR A 270 -18.23 9.04 -11.52
N PHE A 271 -18.03 10.16 -10.82
CA PHE A 271 -18.98 10.63 -9.81
C PHE A 271 -20.33 11.01 -10.42
N ASP A 272 -20.34 11.61 -11.61
CA ASP A 272 -21.58 11.92 -12.33
C ASP A 272 -22.34 10.65 -12.69
N ARG A 273 -21.66 9.62 -13.23
CA ARG A 273 -22.27 8.32 -13.53
C ARG A 273 -22.86 7.67 -12.28
N TYR A 274 -22.12 7.65 -11.17
CA TYR A 274 -22.60 7.13 -9.89
C TYR A 274 -23.83 7.89 -9.38
N LEU A 275 -23.77 9.22 -9.33
CA LEU A 275 -24.85 10.07 -8.79
C LEU A 275 -26.09 10.09 -9.69
N ASN A 276 -25.99 9.73 -10.96
CA ASN A 276 -27.16 9.54 -11.82
C ASN A 276 -28.00 8.32 -11.38
N HIS A 277 -27.38 7.26 -10.88
CA HIS A 277 -28.08 6.09 -10.32
C HIS A 277 -28.42 6.27 -8.83
N ARG A 278 -27.53 6.93 -8.08
CA ARG A 278 -27.65 7.16 -6.63
C ARG A 278 -27.73 8.66 -6.31
N PRO A 279 -28.80 9.37 -6.72
CA PRO A 279 -28.89 10.82 -6.53
C PRO A 279 -28.97 11.22 -5.06
N GLU A 280 -29.38 10.36 -4.15
CA GLU A 280 -29.47 10.68 -2.72
C GLU A 280 -28.18 10.39 -1.95
N ASP A 281 -27.11 9.95 -2.62
CA ASP A 281 -25.80 9.80 -1.97
C ASP A 281 -25.13 11.16 -1.79
N HIS A 282 -25.27 11.73 -0.59
CA HIS A 282 -24.73 13.04 -0.26
C HIS A 282 -23.24 12.99 0.06
N HIS A 283 -22.69 11.82 0.40
CA HIS A 283 -21.26 11.63 0.60
C HIS A 283 -20.52 11.76 -0.74
N VAL A 284 -20.91 10.99 -1.76
CA VAL A 284 -20.28 11.07 -3.09
C VAL A 284 -20.52 12.44 -3.74
N ARG A 285 -21.67 13.06 -3.46
CA ARG A 285 -21.91 14.44 -3.86
C ARG A 285 -20.91 15.43 -3.23
N ALA A 286 -20.55 15.24 -1.96
CA ALA A 286 -19.54 16.06 -1.31
C ALA A 286 -18.13 15.82 -1.90
N GLU A 287 -17.78 14.59 -2.25
CA GLU A 287 -16.53 14.27 -2.96
C GLU A 287 -16.47 14.95 -4.35
N ARG A 288 -17.59 14.94 -5.09
CA ARG A 288 -17.69 15.66 -6.35
C ARG A 288 -17.59 17.17 -6.16
N ALA A 289 -18.22 17.72 -5.11
CA ALA A 289 -18.12 19.14 -4.76
C ALA A 289 -16.68 19.55 -4.45
N TYR A 290 -15.96 18.73 -3.68
CA TYR A 290 -14.54 18.95 -3.39
C TYR A 290 -13.69 18.88 -4.67
N THR A 291 -13.98 17.93 -5.56
CA THR A 291 -13.33 17.82 -6.87
C THR A 291 -13.54 19.07 -7.73
N TYR A 292 -14.78 19.59 -7.81
CA TYR A 292 -15.06 20.85 -8.49
C TYR A 292 -14.32 22.04 -7.86
N PHE A 293 -14.25 22.09 -6.52
CA PHE A 293 -13.55 23.15 -5.80
C PHE A 293 -12.06 23.18 -6.13
N ILE A 294 -11.37 22.03 -6.11
CA ILE A 294 -9.95 21.94 -6.45
C ILE A 294 -9.70 22.34 -7.92
N LYS A 295 -10.64 22.03 -8.81
CA LYS A 295 -10.61 22.48 -10.21
C LYS A 295 -10.93 23.96 -10.42
N GLY A 296 -11.35 24.68 -9.38
CA GLY A 296 -11.73 26.09 -9.45
C GLY A 296 -13.17 26.34 -9.94
N ASP A 297 -13.97 25.29 -10.16
CA ASP A 297 -15.41 25.42 -10.50
C ASP A 297 -16.22 25.65 -9.21
N SER A 298 -16.08 26.87 -8.67
CA SER A 298 -16.63 27.24 -7.37
C SER A 298 -18.17 27.21 -7.36
N GLU A 299 -18.81 27.50 -8.49
CA GLU A 299 -20.27 27.51 -8.61
C GLU A 299 -20.85 26.10 -8.44
N LYS A 300 -20.30 25.11 -9.16
CA LYS A 300 -20.74 23.71 -9.03
C LYS A 300 -20.37 23.13 -7.68
N ALA A 301 -19.17 23.46 -7.17
CA ALA A 301 -18.73 23.05 -5.85
C ALA A 301 -19.69 23.52 -4.75
N GLU A 302 -20.08 24.80 -4.76
CA GLU A 302 -20.99 25.38 -3.77
C GLU A 302 -22.40 24.78 -3.88
N LYS A 303 -22.89 24.53 -5.10
CA LYS A 303 -24.17 23.85 -5.33
C LYS A 303 -24.16 22.41 -4.79
N ASP A 304 -23.18 21.63 -5.24
CA ASP A 304 -22.61 20.42 -4.63
C ASP A 304 -22.84 20.33 -3.12
N ILE A 305 -22.03 21.12 -2.42
CA ILE A 305 -21.82 20.93 -1.00
C ILE A 305 -22.96 21.48 -0.16
N LYS A 306 -23.68 22.52 -0.62
CA LYS A 306 -24.88 23.02 0.10
C LYS A 306 -25.95 21.95 0.19
N LEU A 307 -26.25 21.29 -0.93
CA LEU A 307 -27.24 20.22 -0.94
C LEU A 307 -26.82 19.04 -0.05
N ALA A 308 -25.56 18.62 -0.14
CA ALA A 308 -25.04 17.56 0.71
C ALA A 308 -25.09 17.93 2.20
N TYR A 309 -24.71 19.17 2.55
CA TYR A 309 -24.68 19.66 3.93
C TYR A 309 -26.08 19.82 4.54
N GLU A 310 -27.07 20.29 3.77
CA GLU A 310 -28.45 20.40 4.25
C GLU A 310 -29.01 19.04 4.70
N LYS A 311 -28.61 17.97 4.01
CA LYS A 311 -29.08 16.60 4.24
C LYS A 311 -28.24 15.86 5.28
N GLU A 312 -26.93 16.08 5.28
CA GLU A 312 -25.97 15.37 6.13
C GLU A 312 -25.10 16.31 6.99
N LYS A 313 -25.72 17.33 7.62
CA LYS A 313 -25.01 18.30 8.48
C LYS A 313 -24.16 17.69 9.62
N HIS A 314 -24.43 16.44 9.99
CA HIS A 314 -23.71 15.70 11.03
C HIS A 314 -22.56 14.85 10.49
N ASN A 315 -22.49 14.63 9.16
CA ASN A 315 -21.39 13.90 8.55
C ASN A 315 -20.11 14.76 8.62
N PRO A 316 -19.04 14.29 9.29
CA PRO A 316 -17.84 15.09 9.52
C PRO A 316 -17.13 15.47 8.21
N VAL A 317 -17.15 14.58 7.21
CA VAL A 317 -16.53 14.82 5.89
C VAL A 317 -17.29 15.92 5.16
N VAL A 318 -18.61 15.80 5.07
CA VAL A 318 -19.48 16.81 4.42
C VAL A 318 -19.33 18.17 5.10
N LYS A 319 -19.30 18.20 6.43
CA LYS A 319 -19.12 19.43 7.21
C LYS A 319 -17.77 20.10 6.96
N GLU A 320 -16.70 19.32 6.86
CA GLU A 320 -15.35 19.85 6.60
C GLU A 320 -15.23 20.41 5.18
N ILE A 321 -15.74 19.69 4.17
CA ILE A 321 -15.77 20.17 2.79
C ILE A 321 -16.63 21.44 2.68
N TYR A 322 -17.79 21.50 3.37
CA TYR A 322 -18.65 22.68 3.41
C TYR A 322 -17.93 23.91 3.96
N LYS A 323 -17.21 23.77 5.07
CA LYS A 323 -16.42 24.86 5.65
C LYS A 323 -15.40 25.41 4.66
N ARG A 324 -14.66 24.52 3.99
CA ARG A 324 -13.62 24.88 3.03
C ARG A 324 -14.16 25.63 1.82
N ILE A 325 -15.31 25.20 1.29
CA ILE A 325 -15.88 25.77 0.07
C ILE A 325 -16.65 27.06 0.38
N VAL A 326 -17.45 27.07 1.45
CA VAL A 326 -18.47 28.11 1.68
C VAL A 326 -18.08 29.10 2.78
N GLN A 327 -17.42 28.66 3.86
CA GLN A 327 -17.23 29.49 5.06
C GLN A 327 -15.93 30.30 5.10
N LYS A 328 -15.05 30.16 4.09
CA LYS A 328 -13.76 30.87 3.89
C LYS A 328 -12.99 31.26 5.16
#